data_AF-B9TKI3-F1
#
_entry.id   AF-B9TKI3-F1
#
_cell.length_a   1.000
_cell.length_b   1.000
_cell.length_c   1.000
_cell.angle_alpha   90.00
_cell.angle_beta   90.00
_cell.angle_gamma   90.00
#
_symmetry.space_group_name_H-M   'P 1'
#
loop_
_entity.id
_entity.type
_entity.pdbx_description
1 polymer ?
#
loop_
_entity_poly.entity_id
_entity_poly.type
_entity_poly.pdbx_seq_one_letter_code
_entity_poly.pdbx_strand_id
1 'polypeptide(L)'
;FDAFIARLTTKQGATRRGLIIGEVSEVTPTQYGHALGLRQSARKYYASSNLIEHAARSYPHAWRSLGDRGARVVALLLVERTPKGHVKVGDLAAMLCSHAFIPCDSIHEVAMANRLVAERRNFMKPVRMADGDNILPDFVLRDTTIETHIEVYGMNGVESYEARKEQKRTLRSARQIPVVEWDVDRAALDSVRLPAVTRRDMAT
;
A
#
# COMPACT_ATOMS: atom_id res chain seq x y z
N PHE A 1 4.85 23.91 -8.02
CA PHE A 1 4.72 22.73 -8.89
C PHE A 1 5.02 23.04 -10.35
N ASP A 2 4.51 24.14 -10.92
CA ASP A 2 4.78 24.49 -12.34
C ASP A 2 6.26 24.68 -12.66
N ALA A 3 7.02 25.27 -11.75
CA ALA A 3 8.48 25.36 -11.89
C ALA A 3 9.16 23.98 -11.99
N PHE A 4 8.61 22.93 -11.38
CA PHE A 4 9.12 21.56 -11.53
C PHE A 4 8.81 21.03 -12.93
N ILE A 5 7.57 21.17 -13.40
CA ILE A 5 7.17 20.73 -14.75
C ILE A 5 7.94 21.49 -15.84
N ALA A 6 8.20 22.79 -15.65
CA ALA A 6 8.97 23.60 -16.60
C ALA A 6 10.43 23.14 -16.75
N ARG A 7 11.00 22.47 -15.73
CA ARG A 7 12.34 21.88 -15.80
C ARG A 7 12.38 20.55 -16.55
N LEU A 8 11.24 19.93 -16.83
CA LEU A 8 11.18 18.74 -17.67
C LEU A 8 11.37 19.18 -19.13
N THR A 9 12.50 18.80 -19.72
CA THR A 9 12.90 19.24 -21.06
C THR A 9 13.56 18.11 -21.81
N THR A 10 13.31 18.05 -23.12
CA THR A 10 14.14 17.30 -24.06
C THR A 10 15.03 18.32 -24.78
N LYS A 11 16.32 18.36 -24.44
CA LYS A 11 17.31 19.23 -25.12
C LYS A 11 18.46 18.35 -25.63
N GLN A 12 18.78 18.47 -26.91
CA GLN A 12 19.99 17.91 -27.55
C GLN A 12 20.34 16.49 -27.08
N GLY A 13 19.39 15.55 -27.19
CA GLY A 13 19.59 14.14 -26.85
C GLY A 13 19.44 13.77 -25.36
N ALA A 14 19.40 14.74 -24.44
CA ALA A 14 19.12 14.50 -23.03
C ALA A 14 17.65 14.77 -22.70
N THR A 15 16.92 13.72 -22.27
CA THR A 15 15.56 13.85 -21.75
C THR A 15 15.59 13.99 -20.23
N ARG A 16 15.23 15.16 -19.72
CA ARG A 16 15.10 15.41 -18.29
C ARG A 16 13.72 14.95 -17.82
N ARG A 17 13.72 13.82 -17.11
CA ARG A 17 12.53 13.23 -16.47
C ARG A 17 12.38 13.73 -15.04
N GLY A 18 11.20 13.53 -14.47
CA GLY A 18 10.90 13.83 -13.08
C GLY A 18 10.14 12.69 -12.41
N LEU A 19 10.18 12.67 -11.08
CA LEU A 19 9.36 11.78 -10.26
C LEU A 19 8.25 12.58 -9.62
N ILE A 20 7.03 12.03 -9.65
CA ILE A 20 5.86 12.60 -8.98
C ILE A 20 5.25 11.51 -8.10
N ILE A 21 5.02 11.83 -6.83
CA ILE A 21 4.25 10.98 -5.93
C ILE A 21 2.88 11.63 -5.69
N GLY A 22 1.83 10.81 -5.69
CA GLY A 22 0.48 11.28 -5.38
C GLY A 22 -0.53 10.15 -5.25
N GLU A 23 -1.71 10.48 -4.73
CA GLU A 23 -2.83 9.53 -4.64
C GLU A 23 -3.57 9.52 -5.97
N VAL A 24 -3.72 8.35 -6.59
CA VAL A 24 -4.47 8.18 -7.83
C VAL A 24 -5.95 8.39 -7.53
N SER A 25 -6.54 9.41 -8.16
CA SER A 25 -7.97 9.70 -8.03
C SER A 25 -8.79 8.96 -9.08
N GLU A 26 -8.23 8.76 -10.26
CA GLU A 26 -8.89 8.13 -11.40
C GLU A 26 -7.87 7.70 -12.46
N VAL A 27 -8.27 6.71 -13.27
CA VAL A 27 -7.59 6.31 -14.50
C VAL A 27 -8.67 6.18 -15.58
N THR A 28 -8.64 7.05 -16.58
CA THR A 28 -9.68 7.13 -17.60
C THR A 28 -9.12 6.82 -18.99
N PRO A 29 -9.78 5.98 -19.80
CA PRO A 29 -9.41 5.79 -21.21
C PRO A 29 -9.48 7.08 -22.01
N THR A 30 -8.64 7.16 -23.04
CA THR A 30 -8.58 8.24 -24.03
C THR A 30 -8.32 7.64 -25.41
N GLN A 31 -8.45 8.44 -26.46
CA GLN A 31 -8.12 8.01 -27.83
C GLN A 31 -6.64 7.59 -28.03
N TYR A 32 -5.73 7.93 -27.11
CA TYR A 32 -4.29 7.68 -27.23
C TYR A 32 -3.72 6.78 -26.13
N GLY A 33 -4.58 6.16 -25.31
CA GLY A 33 -4.18 5.42 -24.12
C GLY A 33 -5.03 5.87 -22.94
N HIS A 34 -4.41 6.29 -21.83
CA HIS A 34 -5.11 6.64 -20.60
C HIS A 34 -4.63 7.97 -20.02
N ALA A 35 -5.52 8.63 -19.28
CA ALA A 35 -5.20 9.77 -18.44
C ALA A 35 -5.36 9.38 -16.97
N LEU A 36 -4.33 9.62 -16.17
CA LEU A 36 -4.36 9.47 -14.72
C LEU A 36 -4.64 10.84 -14.10
N GLY A 37 -5.50 10.86 -13.09
CA GLY A 37 -5.68 11.97 -12.16
C GLY A 37 -4.99 11.67 -10.83
N LEU A 38 -4.38 12.69 -10.22
CA LEU A 38 -3.89 12.62 -8.85
C LEU A 38 -4.72 13.56 -7.97
N ARG A 39 -5.11 13.15 -6.76
CA ARG A 39 -5.90 14.00 -5.85
C ARG A 39 -5.24 15.34 -5.54
N GLN A 40 -3.92 15.37 -5.49
CA GLN A 40 -3.14 16.55 -5.14
C GLN A 40 -2.93 17.51 -6.33
N SER A 41 -3.45 17.20 -7.52
CA SER A 41 -3.15 17.94 -8.75
C SER A 41 -4.34 17.96 -9.71
N ALA A 42 -4.69 19.14 -10.22
CA ALA A 42 -5.67 19.27 -11.30
C ALA A 42 -5.14 18.79 -12.67
N ARG A 43 -3.85 18.46 -12.78
CA ARG A 43 -3.24 18.03 -14.05
C ARG A 43 -3.57 16.58 -14.36
N LYS A 44 -3.65 16.29 -15.66
CA LYS A 44 -3.70 14.91 -16.18
C LYS A 44 -2.29 14.42 -16.55
N TYR A 45 -2.04 13.16 -16.27
CA TYR A 45 -0.81 12.46 -16.61
C TYR A 45 -1.13 11.36 -17.61
N TYR A 46 -0.54 11.40 -18.80
CA TYR A 46 -0.93 10.53 -19.91
C TYR A 46 -0.04 9.30 -20.00
N ALA A 47 -0.63 8.12 -20.03
CA ALA A 47 0.04 6.83 -20.11
C ALA A 47 -0.43 6.03 -21.33
N SER A 48 0.43 5.17 -21.87
CA SER A 48 0.02 4.21 -22.90
C SER A 48 -0.84 3.10 -22.29
N SER A 49 -1.67 2.44 -23.12
CA SER A 49 -2.43 1.25 -22.67
C SER A 49 -1.51 0.16 -22.15
N ASN A 50 -0.39 -0.11 -22.83
CA ASN A 50 0.59 -1.10 -22.40
C ASN A 50 1.13 -0.80 -20.98
N LEU A 51 1.39 0.46 -20.66
CA LEU A 51 1.87 0.84 -19.32
C LEU A 51 0.79 0.60 -18.27
N ILE A 52 -0.46 0.97 -18.56
CA ILE A 52 -1.59 0.75 -17.65
C ILE A 52 -1.86 -0.75 -17.43
N GLU A 53 -1.85 -1.54 -18.49
CA GLU A 53 -2.02 -2.99 -18.39
C GLU A 53 -0.86 -3.65 -17.63
N HIS A 54 0.37 -3.20 -17.86
CA HIS A 54 1.52 -3.66 -17.09
C HIS A 54 1.35 -3.31 -15.61
N ALA A 55 1.00 -2.07 -15.28
CA ALA A 55 0.77 -1.65 -13.91
C ALA A 55 -0.36 -2.44 -13.22
N ALA A 56 -1.45 -2.72 -13.93
CA ALA A 56 -2.56 -3.52 -13.42
C ALA A 56 -2.13 -4.96 -13.06
N ARG A 57 -1.20 -5.53 -13.84
CA ARG A 57 -0.62 -6.86 -13.55
C ARG A 57 0.43 -6.83 -12.44
N SER A 58 1.27 -5.80 -12.41
CA SER A 58 2.37 -5.68 -11.43
C SER A 58 1.89 -5.27 -10.04
N TYR A 59 0.81 -4.49 -9.96
CA TYR A 59 0.24 -3.96 -8.70
C TYR A 59 -1.25 -4.29 -8.55
N PRO A 60 -1.64 -5.58 -8.59
CA PRO A 60 -3.03 -5.98 -8.77
C PRO A 60 -3.94 -5.54 -7.61
N HIS A 61 -3.44 -5.54 -6.38
CA HIS A 61 -4.21 -5.08 -5.22
C HIS A 61 -4.45 -3.57 -5.23
N ALA A 62 -3.43 -2.79 -5.59
CA ALA A 62 -3.58 -1.34 -5.77
C ALA A 62 -4.57 -1.04 -6.90
N TRP A 63 -4.41 -1.69 -8.06
CA TRP A 63 -5.23 -1.43 -9.24
C TRP A 63 -6.71 -1.76 -9.04
N ARG A 64 -7.01 -2.91 -8.43
CA ARG A 64 -8.39 -3.31 -8.10
C ARG A 64 -9.06 -2.39 -7.08
N SER A 65 -8.28 -1.68 -6.28
CA SER A 65 -8.78 -0.79 -5.22
C SER A 65 -8.98 0.66 -5.71
N LEU A 66 -8.73 0.96 -6.99
CA LEU A 66 -9.03 2.27 -7.56
C LEU A 66 -10.53 2.58 -7.44
N GLY A 67 -10.87 3.68 -6.77
CA GLY A 67 -12.25 4.10 -6.54
C GLY A 67 -12.89 3.50 -5.28
N ASP A 68 -12.23 2.54 -4.61
CA ASP A 68 -12.66 2.09 -3.29
C ASP A 68 -12.52 3.24 -2.29
N ARG A 69 -13.61 3.55 -1.57
CA ARG A 69 -13.58 4.61 -0.57
C ARG A 69 -12.75 4.23 0.65
N GLY A 70 -12.69 2.95 1.00
CA GLY A 70 -11.95 2.39 2.14
C GLY A 70 -10.44 2.32 1.93
N ALA A 71 -9.97 2.45 0.69
CA ALA A 71 -8.57 2.32 0.33
C ALA A 71 -8.02 3.60 -0.30
N ARG A 72 -6.70 3.70 -0.31
CA ARG A 72 -5.94 4.73 -1.02
C ARG A 72 -4.97 4.02 -1.96
N VAL A 73 -4.76 4.59 -3.14
CA VAL A 73 -3.73 4.12 -4.08
C VAL A 73 -2.73 5.23 -4.26
N VAL A 74 -1.52 5.06 -3.71
CA VAL A 74 -0.42 6.00 -3.89
C VAL A 74 0.42 5.53 -5.07
N ALA A 75 0.67 6.40 -6.04
CA ALA A 75 1.51 6.12 -7.18
C ALA A 75 2.77 6.99 -7.20
N LEU A 76 3.88 6.38 -7.63
CA LEU A 76 5.09 7.06 -8.06
C LEU A 76 5.14 7.02 -9.59
N LEU A 77 5.16 8.19 -10.21
CA LEU A 77 5.15 8.36 -11.66
C LEU A 77 6.52 8.86 -12.13
N LEU A 78 7.14 8.16 -13.06
CA LEU A 78 8.25 8.68 -13.85
C LEU A 78 7.68 9.44 -15.04
N VAL A 79 7.89 10.76 -15.08
CA VAL A 79 7.25 11.64 -16.06
C VAL A 79 8.25 12.38 -16.94
N GLU A 80 7.80 12.68 -18.16
CA GLU A 80 8.46 13.57 -19.11
C GLU A 80 7.45 14.57 -19.68
N ARG A 81 7.93 15.74 -20.11
CA ARG A 81 7.09 16.74 -20.76
C ARG A 81 7.21 16.60 -22.27
N THR A 82 6.07 16.45 -22.95
CA THR A 82 6.02 16.36 -24.41
C THR A 82 6.26 17.74 -25.05
N PRO A 83 6.63 17.82 -26.34
CA PRO A 83 6.75 19.10 -27.05
C PRO A 83 5.47 19.95 -27.03
N LYS A 84 4.29 19.31 -26.98
CA LYS A 84 2.97 19.96 -26.86
C LYS A 84 2.64 20.39 -25.41
N GLY A 85 3.55 20.16 -24.46
CA GLY A 85 3.42 20.59 -23.08
C GLY A 85 2.66 19.62 -22.15
N HIS A 86 2.19 18.48 -22.65
CA HIS A 86 1.55 17.45 -21.82
C HIS A 86 2.56 16.72 -20.94
N VAL A 87 2.11 16.17 -19.82
CA VAL A 87 2.92 15.33 -18.94
C VAL A 87 2.65 13.87 -19.29
N LYS A 88 3.65 13.20 -19.85
CA LYS A 88 3.59 11.79 -20.21
C LYS A 88 4.24 10.96 -19.11
N VAL A 89 3.59 9.86 -18.74
CA VAL A 89 4.11 8.85 -17.83
C VAL A 89 4.90 7.83 -18.64
N GLY A 90 6.19 7.72 -18.34
CA GLY A 90 7.08 6.72 -18.94
C GLY A 90 7.10 5.41 -18.16
N ASP A 91 6.92 5.47 -16.84
CA ASP A 91 6.85 4.32 -15.95
C ASP A 91 6.07 4.68 -14.67
N LEU A 92 5.54 3.69 -13.96
CA LEU A 92 4.83 3.90 -12.71
C LEU A 92 4.95 2.72 -11.75
N ALA A 93 4.95 3.04 -10.46
CA ALA A 93 4.72 2.09 -9.37
C ALA A 93 3.48 2.50 -8.58
N ALA A 94 2.72 1.52 -8.08
CA ALA A 94 1.52 1.77 -7.28
C ALA A 94 1.54 0.97 -5.98
N MET A 95 1.06 1.59 -4.91
CA MET A 95 1.02 1.04 -3.56
C MET A 95 -0.40 1.18 -3.01
N LEU A 96 -0.95 0.05 -2.55
CA LEU A 96 -2.21 0.03 -1.82
C LEU A 96 -1.96 0.54 -0.40
N CYS A 97 -2.85 1.38 0.10
CA CYS A 97 -2.76 1.96 1.43
C CYS A 97 -4.12 2.01 2.12
N SER A 98 -4.06 2.06 3.45
CA SER A 98 -5.19 2.43 4.30
C SER A 98 -5.58 3.91 4.14
N HIS A 99 -6.68 4.33 4.75
CA HIS A 99 -7.08 5.74 4.80
C HIS A 99 -6.01 6.67 5.41
N ALA A 100 -5.22 6.14 6.33
CA ALA A 100 -4.13 6.83 7.01
C ALA A 100 -2.79 6.69 6.27
N PHE A 101 -2.80 6.29 4.99
CA PHE A 101 -1.61 6.09 4.16
C PHE A 101 -0.64 5.01 4.70
N ILE A 102 -1.14 4.02 5.43
CA ILE A 102 -0.35 2.86 5.86
C ILE A 102 -0.29 1.87 4.69
N PRO A 103 0.90 1.48 4.20
CA PRO A 103 1.03 0.49 3.13
C PRO A 103 0.44 -0.87 3.50
N CYS A 104 -0.27 -1.50 2.58
CA CYS A 104 -0.92 -2.79 2.77
C CYS A 104 -0.71 -3.68 1.55
N ASP A 105 -0.48 -4.98 1.77
CA ASP A 105 -0.30 -5.93 0.66
C ASP A 105 -1.64 -6.51 0.18
N SER A 106 -2.71 -6.35 0.98
CA SER A 106 -4.06 -6.82 0.67
C SER A 106 -5.15 -5.82 1.12
N ILE A 107 -6.35 -5.94 0.54
CA ILE A 107 -7.52 -5.14 0.98
C ILE A 107 -7.97 -5.51 2.41
N HIS A 108 -7.67 -6.73 2.85
CA HIS A 108 -7.95 -7.17 4.21
C HIS A 108 -7.01 -6.47 5.20
N GLU A 109 -5.72 -6.33 4.88
CA GLU A 109 -4.82 -5.49 5.66
C GLU A 109 -5.29 -4.03 5.69
N VAL A 110 -5.82 -3.48 4.59
CA VAL A 110 -6.43 -2.14 4.58
C VAL A 110 -7.56 -2.05 5.61
N ALA A 111 -8.46 -3.04 5.63
CA ALA A 111 -9.56 -3.08 6.58
C ALA A 111 -9.08 -3.14 8.04
N MET A 112 -8.09 -4.00 8.33
CA MET A 112 -7.48 -4.09 9.66
C MET A 112 -6.79 -2.78 10.05
N ALA A 113 -5.96 -2.20 9.17
CA ALA A 113 -5.27 -0.93 9.41
C ALA A 113 -6.27 0.21 9.69
N ASN A 114 -7.33 0.31 8.90
CA ASN A 114 -8.39 1.30 9.11
C ASN A 114 -9.08 1.11 10.47
N ARG A 115 -9.37 -0.14 10.87
CA ARG A 115 -9.93 -0.45 12.19
C ARG A 115 -8.99 -0.03 13.31
N LEU A 116 -7.71 -0.39 13.24
CA LEU A 116 -6.71 -0.04 14.25
C LEU A 116 -6.58 1.48 14.43
N VAL A 117 -6.60 2.23 13.32
CA VAL A 117 -6.61 3.70 13.33
C VAL A 117 -7.90 4.25 13.96
N ALA A 118 -9.07 3.72 13.58
CA ALA A 118 -10.36 4.16 14.11
C ALA A 118 -10.47 3.89 15.63
N GLU A 119 -9.95 2.76 16.10
CA GLU A 119 -9.85 2.40 17.52
C GLU A 119 -8.71 3.12 18.27
N ARG A 120 -7.96 4.00 17.60
CA ARG A 120 -6.81 4.75 18.15
C ARG A 120 -5.77 3.84 18.83
N ARG A 121 -5.52 2.68 18.24
CA ARG A 121 -4.51 1.74 18.72
C ARG A 121 -3.11 2.31 18.51
N ASN A 122 -2.18 2.01 19.41
CA ASN A 122 -0.75 2.19 19.14
C ASN A 122 -0.24 0.93 18.45
N PHE A 123 0.15 1.06 17.18
CA PHE A 123 0.63 -0.06 16.40
C PHE A 123 1.70 0.35 15.40
N MET A 124 2.44 -0.65 14.92
CA MET A 124 3.44 -0.54 13.87
C MET A 124 3.11 -1.53 12.75
N LYS A 125 3.25 -1.10 11.49
CA LYS A 125 3.30 -1.99 10.31
C LYS A 125 4.78 -2.29 10.04
N PRO A 126 5.27 -3.51 10.31
CA PRO A 126 6.67 -3.84 10.08
C PRO A 126 7.02 -3.72 8.60
N VAL A 127 8.17 -3.12 8.32
CA VAL A 127 8.76 -3.06 6.99
C VAL A 127 10.01 -3.94 7.02
N ARG A 128 10.22 -4.74 5.97
CA ARG A 128 11.47 -5.50 5.82
C ARG A 128 12.60 -4.51 5.57
N MET A 129 13.52 -4.38 6.53
CA MET A 129 14.65 -3.43 6.41
C MET A 129 15.96 -4.15 6.07
N ALA A 130 16.09 -5.44 6.42
CA ALA A 130 17.27 -6.24 6.12
C ALA A 130 16.94 -7.72 5.87
N ASP A 131 17.88 -8.41 5.22
CA ASP A 131 17.87 -9.87 5.13
C ASP A 131 18.14 -10.46 6.51
N GLY A 132 17.12 -11.09 7.10
CA GLY A 132 17.16 -11.61 8.48
C GLY A 132 15.91 -11.30 9.31
N ASP A 133 15.05 -10.39 8.85
CA ASP A 133 13.73 -10.15 9.42
C ASP A 133 12.82 -11.37 9.19
N ASN A 134 12.96 -12.38 10.07
CA ASN A 134 12.34 -13.69 9.95
C ASN A 134 10.90 -13.73 10.48
N ILE A 135 10.46 -12.70 11.22
CA ILE A 135 9.07 -12.51 11.62
C ILE A 135 8.64 -11.10 11.26
N LEU A 136 7.89 -10.99 10.17
CA LEU A 136 7.17 -9.77 9.80
C LEU A 136 5.68 -10.11 9.92
N PRO A 137 5.04 -9.83 11.07
CA PRO A 137 3.59 -9.89 11.15
C PRO A 137 2.99 -8.75 10.33
N ASP A 138 1.69 -8.82 10.05
CA ASP A 138 1.03 -7.74 9.32
C ASP A 138 0.95 -6.48 10.17
N PHE A 139 0.71 -6.59 11.48
CA PHE A 139 0.82 -5.46 12.40
C PHE A 139 1.39 -5.90 13.75
N VAL A 140 1.92 -4.94 14.51
CA VAL A 140 2.35 -5.13 15.89
C VAL A 140 1.63 -4.11 16.76
N LEU A 141 0.78 -4.57 17.67
CA LEU A 141 0.20 -3.74 18.72
C LEU A 141 1.26 -3.46 19.79
N ARG A 142 1.41 -2.19 20.15
CA ARG A 142 2.39 -1.70 21.13
C ARG A 142 1.75 -1.16 22.40
N ASP A 143 0.42 -1.00 22.38
CA ASP A 143 -0.41 -0.58 23.52
C ASP A 143 -0.81 -1.73 24.46
N THR A 144 -0.23 -2.91 24.29
CA THR A 144 -0.49 -4.13 25.07
C THR A 144 0.63 -4.42 26.06
N THR A 145 0.38 -5.31 27.03
CA THR A 145 1.36 -5.64 28.08
C THR A 145 2.63 -6.26 27.49
N ILE A 146 2.45 -7.10 26.48
CA ILE A 146 3.48 -7.65 25.61
C ILE A 146 3.09 -7.26 24.19
N GLU A 147 4.03 -6.76 23.38
CA GLU A 147 3.75 -6.40 21.99
C GLU A 147 3.09 -7.60 21.28
N THR A 148 1.91 -7.36 20.71
CA THR A 148 1.05 -8.43 20.17
C THR A 148 1.04 -8.37 18.66
N HIS A 149 1.38 -9.49 18.02
CA HIS A 149 1.34 -9.58 16.57
C HIS A 149 -0.11 -9.70 16.08
N ILE A 150 -0.40 -9.11 14.93
CA ILE A 150 -1.64 -9.35 14.17
C ILE A 150 -1.23 -9.94 12.83
N GLU A 151 -1.88 -11.04 12.44
CA GLU A 151 -1.73 -11.66 11.13
C GLU A 151 -3.11 -11.72 10.45
N VAL A 152 -3.15 -11.29 9.19
CA VAL A 152 -4.36 -11.20 8.36
C VAL A 152 -4.23 -12.22 7.24
N TYR A 153 -5.11 -13.22 7.26
CA TYR A 153 -5.07 -14.32 6.32
C TYR A 153 -6.19 -14.20 5.28
N GLY A 154 -5.79 -13.92 4.03
CA GLY A 154 -6.70 -13.74 2.89
C GLY A 154 -6.42 -14.61 1.65
N MET A 155 -5.44 -15.52 1.72
CA MET A 155 -5.10 -16.45 0.61
C MET A 155 -5.08 -17.90 1.11
N ASN A 156 -6.19 -18.36 1.66
CA ASN A 156 -6.29 -19.74 2.15
C ASN A 156 -6.20 -20.75 0.99
N GLY A 157 -5.48 -21.85 1.20
CA GLY A 157 -5.43 -22.98 0.25
C GLY A 157 -4.29 -22.94 -0.79
N VAL A 158 -3.37 -21.98 -0.71
CA VAL A 158 -2.12 -22.02 -1.47
C VAL A 158 -1.05 -22.73 -0.62
N GLU A 159 -0.53 -23.86 -1.08
CA GLU A 159 0.39 -24.72 -0.29
C GLU A 159 1.63 -23.96 0.23
N SER A 160 2.26 -23.15 -0.62
CA SER A 160 3.41 -22.30 -0.23
C SER A 160 3.05 -21.23 0.82
N TYR A 161 1.79 -20.83 0.90
CA TYR A 161 1.29 -19.88 1.88
C TYR A 161 1.05 -20.54 3.24
N GLU A 162 0.44 -21.73 3.25
CA GLU A 162 0.23 -22.51 4.48
C GLU A 162 1.56 -22.92 5.13
N ALA A 163 2.57 -23.31 4.33
CA ALA A 163 3.90 -23.62 4.86
C ALA A 163 4.56 -22.42 5.55
N ARG A 164 4.45 -21.21 4.97
CA ARG A 164 4.96 -19.97 5.60
C ARG A 164 4.20 -19.62 6.87
N LYS A 165 2.88 -19.81 6.88
CA LYS A 165 2.03 -19.58 8.07
C LYS A 165 2.45 -20.47 9.23
N GLU A 166 2.70 -21.76 8.98
CA GLU A 166 3.14 -22.69 10.01
C GLU A 166 4.55 -22.38 10.52
N GLN A 167 5.48 -22.01 9.64
CA GLN A 167 6.82 -21.55 10.03
C GLN A 167 6.75 -20.32 10.94
N LYS A 168 5.94 -19.31 10.59
CA LYS A 168 5.74 -18.12 11.44
C LYS A 168 5.13 -18.49 12.80
N ARG A 169 4.14 -19.38 12.84
CA ARG A 169 3.52 -19.86 14.08
C ARG A 169 4.52 -20.55 15.00
N THR A 170 5.36 -21.41 14.45
CA THR A 170 6.43 -22.10 15.19
C THR A 170 7.39 -21.09 15.80
N LEU A 171 7.85 -20.11 15.00
CA LEU A 171 8.81 -19.11 15.46
C LEU A 171 8.19 -18.13 16.49
N ARG A 172 6.91 -17.77 16.34
CA ARG A 172 6.16 -16.97 17.32
C ARG A 172 6.00 -17.72 18.65
N SER A 173 5.62 -19.00 18.59
CA SER A 173 5.44 -19.87 19.76
C SER A 173 6.75 -20.02 20.55
N ALA A 174 7.86 -20.29 19.85
CA ALA A 174 9.19 -20.40 20.46
C ALA A 174 9.64 -19.10 21.17
N ARG A 175 9.16 -17.95 20.71
CA ARG A 175 9.46 -16.63 21.30
C ARG A 175 8.38 -16.13 22.26
N GLN A 176 7.33 -16.92 22.51
CA GLN A 176 6.20 -16.58 23.38
C GLN A 176 5.53 -15.24 23.02
N ILE A 177 5.45 -14.92 21.72
CA ILE A 177 4.84 -13.69 21.23
C ILE A 177 3.33 -13.89 21.10
N PRO A 178 2.48 -13.10 21.79
CA PRO A 178 1.04 -13.15 21.62
C PRO A 178 0.64 -12.80 20.18
N VAL A 179 -0.41 -13.45 19.68
CA VAL A 179 -0.89 -13.23 18.31
C VAL A 179 -2.42 -13.14 18.25
N VAL A 180 -2.91 -12.21 17.45
CA VAL A 180 -4.28 -12.19 16.94
C VAL A 180 -4.23 -12.62 15.48
N GLU A 181 -4.93 -13.70 15.15
CA GLU A 181 -5.04 -14.17 13.77
C GLU A 181 -6.45 -13.86 13.26
N TRP A 182 -6.54 -13.18 12.12
CA TRP A 182 -7.81 -12.95 11.42
C TRP A 182 -7.81 -13.73 10.10
N ASP A 183 -8.62 -14.78 10.06
CA ASP A 183 -8.92 -15.53 8.83
C ASP A 183 -10.20 -14.96 8.20
N VAL A 184 -10.06 -14.33 7.04
CA VAL A 184 -11.13 -13.56 6.39
C VAL A 184 -12.27 -14.45 5.90
N ASP A 185 -12.00 -15.73 5.65
CA ASP A 185 -13.00 -16.71 5.22
C ASP A 185 -13.76 -17.31 6.40
N ARG A 186 -13.22 -17.20 7.62
CA ARG A 186 -13.82 -17.81 8.84
C ARG A 186 -14.54 -16.80 9.73
N ALA A 187 -14.14 -15.54 9.70
CA ALA A 187 -14.61 -14.54 10.64
C ALA A 187 -14.72 -13.16 10.00
N ALA A 188 -15.81 -12.46 10.28
CA ALA A 188 -15.94 -11.04 9.98
C ALA A 188 -14.97 -10.22 10.86
N LEU A 189 -14.47 -9.10 10.33
CA LEU A 189 -13.46 -8.28 11.02
C LEU A 189 -13.92 -7.80 12.40
N ASP A 190 -15.19 -7.43 12.55
CA ASP A 190 -15.79 -6.94 13.81
C ASP A 190 -15.80 -8.01 14.92
N SER A 191 -15.83 -9.29 14.55
CA SER A 191 -15.76 -10.40 15.49
C SER A 191 -14.35 -10.62 16.06
N VAL A 192 -13.30 -10.14 15.36
CA VAL A 192 -11.91 -10.29 15.79
C VAL A 192 -11.68 -9.52 17.09
N ARG A 193 -11.34 -10.26 18.16
CA ARG A 193 -11.06 -9.68 19.48
C ARG A 193 -9.61 -9.24 19.55
N LEU A 194 -9.41 -7.93 19.70
CA LEU A 194 -8.11 -7.36 19.99
C LEU A 194 -7.87 -7.34 21.51
N PRO A 195 -6.63 -7.54 21.98
CA PRO A 195 -6.30 -7.40 23.39
C PRO A 195 -6.57 -5.98 23.89
N ALA A 196 -6.90 -5.88 25.18
CA ALA A 196 -7.14 -4.61 25.85
C ALA A 196 -5.89 -3.72 25.83
N VAL A 197 -6.12 -2.40 25.76
CA VAL A 197 -5.07 -1.39 25.91
C VAL A 197 -4.61 -1.37 27.37
N THR A 198 -3.33 -1.66 27.61
CA THR A 198 -2.72 -1.65 28.95
C THR A 198 -1.55 -0.66 29.05
N ARG A 199 -0.98 -0.24 27.92
CA ARG A 199 0.02 0.83 27.85
C ARG A 199 -0.57 1.98 27.05
N ARG A 200 -0.90 3.08 27.73
CA ARG A 200 -1.09 4.37 27.07
C ARG A 200 0.24 5.08 27.17
N ASP A 201 0.89 5.34 26.05
CA ASP A 201 2.00 6.29 26.04
C ASP A 201 1.45 7.62 26.56
N MET A 202 2.00 8.10 27.68
CA MET A 202 1.84 9.49 28.08
C MET A 202 2.58 10.30 27.00
N ALA A 203 1.83 11.02 26.18
CA ALA A 203 2.40 11.97 25.25
C ALA A 203 3.21 13.00 26.07
N THR A 204 4.54 12.95 25.93
CA THR A 204 5.46 14.05 26.26
C THR A 204 5.57 14.98 25.07
#